data_AF-A0A7V8Z863-F1
#
_entry.id   AF-A0A7V8Z863-F1
#
_cell.length_a   1.000
_cell.length_b   1.000
_cell.length_c   1.000
_cell.angle_alpha   90.00
_cell.angle_beta   90.00
_cell.angle_gamma   90.00
#
_symmetry.space_group_name_H-M   'P 1'
#
loop_
_entity.id
_entity.type
_entity.pdbx_description
1 polymer ?
#
loop_
_entity_poly.entity_id
_entity_poly.type
_entity_poly.pdbx_seq_one_letter_code
_entity_poly.pdbx_strand_id
1 'polypeptide(L)'
;HERAETAAQRNSREFRQTAMSAIVIAILCVPLFLNVYATGETIKSDESPEAYRGGMEWIRKNVPRGERIFNTDWDDFPKMFFYDTDHIYISGLDPNYLLTQNPELSKLYENVTLGREKDSASIIRNRFGARYVFTDNESVHDDFYYNAIDSGWFEVVYEDKNDKCTVLRIRDERGEPPSTDDGNDDNNDDTNAPTDDDTGDQ
;
A
#
# COMPACT_ATOMS: atom_id res chain seq x y z
N HIS A 1 -31.35 -60.83 37.59
CA HIS A 1 -30.27 -60.58 36.61
C HIS A 1 -30.72 -59.71 35.43
N GLU A 2 -31.95 -59.84 34.94
CA GLU A 2 -32.49 -59.13 33.75
C GLU A 2 -32.60 -57.58 33.85
N ARG A 3 -32.78 -57.02 35.06
CA ARG A 3 -32.87 -55.55 35.26
C ARG A 3 -31.52 -54.81 35.20
N ALA A 4 -30.39 -55.52 35.33
CA ALA A 4 -29.07 -54.91 35.32
C ALA A 4 -28.54 -54.70 33.89
N GLU A 5 -28.92 -55.58 32.95
CA GLU A 5 -28.52 -55.49 31.53
C GLU A 5 -29.16 -54.29 30.82
N THR A 6 -30.38 -53.91 31.21
CA THR A 6 -31.12 -52.77 30.64
C THR A 6 -30.52 -51.41 31.04
N ALA A 7 -29.98 -51.29 32.25
CA ALA A 7 -29.34 -50.06 32.73
C ALA A 7 -27.96 -49.83 32.06
N ALA A 8 -27.16 -50.88 31.90
CA ALA A 8 -25.86 -50.81 31.22
C ALA A 8 -26.00 -50.49 29.72
N GLN A 9 -27.00 -51.07 29.05
CA GLN A 9 -27.32 -50.77 27.66
C GLN A 9 -27.85 -49.33 27.46
N ARG A 10 -28.59 -48.79 28.43
CA ARG A 10 -29.07 -47.40 28.38
C ARG A 10 -27.92 -46.41 28.57
N ASN A 11 -27.05 -46.63 29.56
CA ASN A 11 -25.88 -45.77 29.80
C ASN A 11 -24.93 -45.73 28.60
N SER A 12 -24.72 -46.86 27.90
CA SER A 12 -23.87 -46.89 26.71
C SER A 12 -24.48 -46.19 25.49
N ARG A 13 -25.82 -46.15 25.35
CA ARG A 13 -26.50 -45.38 24.30
C ARG A 13 -26.48 -43.87 24.58
N GLU A 14 -26.73 -43.47 25.82
CA GLU A 14 -26.65 -42.07 26.25
C GLU A 14 -25.21 -41.56 26.11
N PHE A 15 -24.21 -42.35 26.51
CA PHE A 15 -22.79 -42.03 26.31
C PHE A 15 -22.41 -41.87 24.82
N ARG A 16 -22.88 -42.78 23.95
CA ARG A 16 -22.64 -42.68 22.49
C ARG A 16 -23.32 -41.46 21.87
N GLN A 17 -24.51 -41.09 22.35
CA GLN A 17 -25.19 -39.86 21.91
C GLN A 17 -24.45 -38.60 22.35
N THR A 18 -24.03 -38.51 23.62
CA THR A 18 -23.22 -37.36 24.08
C THR A 18 -21.89 -37.25 23.36
N ALA A 19 -21.22 -38.38 23.09
CA ALA A 19 -19.97 -38.40 22.33
C ALA A 19 -20.18 -37.95 20.87
N MET A 20 -21.24 -38.44 20.22
CA MET A 20 -21.63 -38.00 18.87
C MET A 20 -21.94 -36.50 18.82
N SER A 21 -22.72 -35.98 19.78
CA SER A 21 -23.02 -34.55 19.87
C SER A 21 -21.76 -33.70 20.09
N ALA A 22 -20.85 -34.14 20.96
CA ALA A 22 -19.58 -33.46 21.18
C ALA A 22 -18.70 -33.45 19.91
N ILE A 23 -18.69 -34.54 19.15
CA ILE A 23 -17.98 -34.63 17.88
C ILE A 23 -18.58 -33.67 16.85
N VAL A 24 -19.91 -33.62 16.72
CA VAL A 24 -20.59 -32.68 15.80
C VAL A 24 -20.31 -31.23 16.21
N ILE A 25 -20.34 -30.91 17.50
CA ILE A 25 -19.99 -29.58 18.01
C ILE A 25 -18.53 -29.25 17.69
N ALA A 26 -17.60 -30.18 17.90
CA ALA A 26 -16.19 -29.98 17.56
C ALA A 26 -15.99 -29.76 16.06
N ILE A 27 -16.67 -30.54 15.21
CA ILE A 27 -16.63 -30.41 13.74
C ILE A 27 -17.15 -29.04 13.28
N LEU A 28 -18.12 -28.46 13.99
CA LEU A 28 -18.64 -27.12 13.66
C LEU A 28 -17.78 -25.99 14.25
N CYS A 29 -17.38 -26.11 15.52
CA CYS A 29 -16.70 -25.03 16.25
C CYS A 29 -15.22 -24.90 15.92
N VAL A 30 -14.50 -26.01 15.65
CA VAL A 30 -13.07 -25.97 15.33
C VAL A 30 -12.78 -25.22 14.02
N PRO A 31 -13.41 -25.52 12.87
CA PRO A 31 -13.16 -24.77 11.65
C PRO A 31 -13.63 -23.32 11.77
N LEU A 32 -14.72 -23.06 12.51
CA LEU A 32 -15.18 -21.69 12.75
C LEU A 32 -14.16 -20.89 13.59
N PHE A 33 -13.58 -21.51 14.61
CA PHE A 33 -12.54 -20.91 15.43
C PHE A 33 -11.25 -20.68 14.64
N LEU A 34 -10.82 -21.64 13.83
CA LEU A 34 -9.68 -21.48 12.92
C LEU A 34 -9.92 -20.37 11.90
N ASN A 35 -11.15 -20.24 11.38
CA ASN A 35 -11.53 -19.17 10.47
C ASN A 35 -11.47 -17.81 11.17
N VAL A 36 -12.10 -17.66 12.34
CA VAL A 36 -12.07 -16.41 13.13
C VAL A 36 -10.64 -16.04 13.55
N TYR A 37 -9.83 -17.01 13.94
CA TYR A 37 -8.43 -16.77 14.32
C TYR A 37 -7.58 -16.33 13.12
N ALA A 38 -7.74 -17.00 11.97
CA ALA A 38 -7.06 -16.62 10.73
C ALA A 38 -7.49 -15.23 10.25
N THR A 39 -8.78 -14.90 10.34
CA THR A 39 -9.29 -13.55 10.01
C THR A 39 -8.82 -12.49 11.01
N GLY A 40 -8.61 -12.84 12.28
CA GLY A 40 -8.07 -11.92 13.29
C GLY A 40 -6.65 -11.44 12.99
N GLU A 41 -5.83 -12.25 12.33
CA GLU A 41 -4.52 -11.83 11.79
C GLU A 41 -4.70 -10.88 10.60
N THR A 42 -5.69 -11.12 9.73
CA THR A 42 -6.01 -10.25 8.58
C THR A 42 -6.57 -8.88 9.02
N ILE A 43 -7.32 -8.81 10.12
CA ILE A 43 -7.84 -7.54 10.68
C ILE A 43 -6.72 -6.71 11.32
N LYS A 44 -5.62 -7.32 11.76
CA LYS A 44 -4.44 -6.56 12.20
C LYS A 44 -3.64 -5.99 11.03
N SER A 45 -3.76 -6.58 9.85
CA SER A 45 -3.22 -6.04 8.60
C SER A 45 -4.19 -5.11 7.87
N ASP A 46 -5.46 -5.03 8.28
CA ASP A 46 -6.39 -4.02 7.76
C ASP A 46 -5.83 -2.64 8.08
N GLU A 47 -5.85 -1.79 7.05
CA GLU A 47 -5.32 -0.44 7.15
C GLU A 47 -5.92 0.33 8.34
N SER A 48 -5.07 1.08 9.03
CA SER A 48 -5.49 1.92 10.16
C SER A 48 -6.70 2.76 9.77
N PRO A 49 -7.73 2.91 10.62
CA PRO A 49 -8.87 3.79 10.37
C PRO A 49 -8.48 5.24 10.04
N GLU A 50 -7.28 5.64 10.44
CA GLU A 50 -6.71 6.98 10.25
C GLU A 50 -5.77 7.07 9.03
N ALA A 51 -5.69 6.02 8.21
CA ALA A 51 -4.92 6.05 6.97
C ALA A 51 -5.32 7.26 6.13
N TYR A 52 -4.31 7.92 5.54
CA TYR A 52 -4.43 9.08 4.66
C TYR A 52 -4.89 10.39 5.31
N ARG A 53 -5.37 10.38 6.57
CA ARG A 53 -5.85 11.60 7.25
C ARG A 53 -4.83 12.73 7.16
N GLY A 54 -3.56 12.43 7.46
CA GLY A 54 -2.51 13.44 7.45
C GLY A 54 -2.22 14.01 6.06
N GLY A 55 -2.18 13.16 5.03
CA GLY A 55 -2.00 13.60 3.63
C GLY A 55 -3.16 14.47 3.15
N MET A 56 -4.39 14.08 3.46
CA MET A 56 -5.58 14.84 3.08
C MET A 56 -5.72 16.15 3.86
N GLU A 57 -5.38 16.18 5.15
CA GLU A 57 -5.31 17.42 5.92
C GLU A 57 -4.26 18.39 5.35
N TRP A 58 -3.11 17.87 4.91
CA TRP A 58 -2.10 18.66 4.24
C TRP A 58 -2.63 19.23 2.92
N ILE A 59 -3.27 18.40 2.08
CA ILE A 59 -3.87 18.84 0.81
C ILE A 59 -4.88 19.95 1.06
N ARG A 60 -5.84 19.72 1.97
CA ARG A 60 -6.91 20.68 2.29
C ARG A 60 -6.40 22.05 2.73
N LYS A 61 -5.25 22.07 3.42
CA LYS A 61 -4.64 23.30 3.95
C LYS A 61 -3.76 24.03 2.94
N ASN A 62 -3.07 23.30 2.05
CA ASN A 62 -1.98 23.84 1.24
C ASN A 62 -2.27 23.89 -0.27
N VAL A 63 -3.24 23.11 -0.74
CA VAL A 63 -3.64 23.09 -2.15
C VAL A 63 -4.82 24.05 -2.36
N PRO A 64 -4.84 24.87 -3.44
CA PRO A 64 -5.98 25.72 -3.74
C PRO A 64 -7.26 24.92 -3.93
N ARG A 65 -8.33 25.37 -3.25
CA ARG A 65 -9.65 24.74 -3.32
C ARG A 65 -10.12 24.54 -4.77
N GLY A 66 -10.62 23.34 -5.07
CA GLY A 66 -11.13 22.97 -6.39
C GLY A 66 -10.06 22.53 -7.39
N GLU A 67 -8.77 22.53 -7.02
CA GLU A 67 -7.71 21.92 -7.81
C GLU A 67 -7.92 20.41 -7.97
N ARG A 68 -7.33 19.88 -9.05
CA ARG A 68 -7.32 18.44 -9.31
C ARG A 68 -6.13 17.77 -8.64
N ILE A 69 -6.43 16.71 -7.89
CA ILE A 69 -5.46 15.80 -7.30
C ILE A 69 -5.43 14.54 -8.16
N PHE A 70 -4.25 14.23 -8.69
CA PHE A 70 -4.02 12.94 -9.34
C PHE A 70 -3.79 11.88 -8.26
N ASN A 71 -4.83 11.13 -7.92
CA ASN A 71 -4.72 9.95 -7.07
C ASN A 71 -4.20 8.76 -7.88
N THR A 72 -3.34 7.91 -7.31
CA THR A 72 -2.78 6.74 -8.02
C THR A 72 -3.69 5.53 -7.99
N ASP A 73 -4.49 5.36 -6.94
CA ASP A 73 -5.50 4.31 -6.85
C ASP A 73 -6.93 4.86 -6.71
N TRP A 74 -7.88 4.14 -7.31
CA TRP A 74 -9.31 4.45 -7.30
C TRP A 74 -9.99 3.95 -6.02
N ASP A 75 -9.46 2.92 -5.37
CA ASP A 75 -10.04 2.34 -4.16
C ASP A 75 -9.72 3.16 -2.89
N ASP A 76 -8.70 4.01 -2.94
CA ASP A 76 -8.37 5.04 -1.95
C ASP A 76 -9.38 6.18 -1.89
N PHE A 77 -10.06 6.46 -3.00
CA PHE A 77 -10.95 7.60 -3.16
C PHE A 77 -11.94 7.78 -1.99
N PRO A 78 -12.66 6.75 -1.49
CA PRO A 78 -13.60 6.92 -0.40
C PRO A 78 -12.96 7.48 0.88
N LYS A 79 -11.73 7.05 1.22
CA LYS A 79 -10.99 7.55 2.38
C LYS A 79 -10.52 8.98 2.13
N MET A 80 -9.96 9.24 0.95
CA MET A 80 -9.55 10.59 0.55
C MET A 80 -10.72 11.58 0.61
N PHE A 81 -11.86 11.22 0.02
CA PHE A 81 -13.07 12.03 -0.03
C PHE A 81 -13.72 12.23 1.34
N PHE A 82 -13.59 11.27 2.25
CA PHE A 82 -14.03 11.43 3.64
C PHE A 82 -13.27 12.56 4.34
N TYR A 83 -11.95 12.64 4.16
CA TYR A 83 -11.11 13.66 4.78
C TYR A 83 -11.04 14.97 4.02
N ASP A 84 -11.32 14.98 2.71
CA ASP A 84 -11.28 16.17 1.88
C ASP A 84 -12.28 16.13 0.71
N THR A 85 -13.30 16.97 0.83
CA THR A 85 -14.38 17.16 -0.14
C THR A 85 -14.20 18.43 -0.98
N ASP A 86 -13.08 19.12 -0.81
CA ASP A 86 -12.85 20.45 -1.37
C ASP A 86 -12.08 20.42 -2.71
N HIS A 87 -11.54 19.26 -3.07
CA HIS A 87 -10.75 19.00 -4.28
C HIS A 87 -11.41 17.97 -5.21
N ILE A 88 -10.89 17.91 -6.44
CA ILE A 88 -11.38 16.99 -7.48
C ILE A 88 -10.36 15.88 -7.67
N TYR A 89 -10.82 14.63 -7.68
CA TYR A 89 -9.97 13.45 -7.86
C TYR A 89 -10.12 12.88 -9.27
N ILE A 90 -9.04 12.31 -9.82
CA ILE A 90 -9.02 11.79 -11.19
C ILE A 90 -9.79 10.48 -11.29
N SER A 91 -9.62 9.60 -10.31
CA SER A 91 -10.27 8.29 -10.28
C SER A 91 -11.01 8.09 -8.95
N GLY A 92 -12.07 7.30 -8.99
CA GLY A 92 -12.88 6.93 -7.84
C GLY A 92 -14.01 5.97 -8.23
N LEU A 93 -14.82 5.53 -7.26
CA LEU A 93 -15.92 4.55 -7.36
C LEU A 93 -15.57 3.21 -8.03
N ASP A 94 -15.23 3.21 -9.31
CA ASP A 94 -14.87 2.04 -10.11
C ASP A 94 -14.06 2.46 -11.37
N PRO A 95 -12.97 1.75 -11.72
CA PRO A 95 -12.12 2.10 -12.87
C PRO A 95 -12.86 2.04 -14.22
N ASN A 96 -13.98 1.29 -14.31
CA ASN A 96 -14.77 1.19 -15.54
C ASN A 96 -15.43 2.50 -15.95
N TYR A 97 -15.64 3.45 -15.03
CA TYR A 97 -16.21 4.76 -15.39
C TYR A 97 -15.26 5.51 -16.32
N LEU A 98 -13.97 5.61 -15.96
CA LEU A 98 -12.97 6.26 -16.81
C LEU A 98 -12.77 5.47 -18.11
N LEU A 99 -12.70 4.14 -18.03
CA LEU A 99 -12.55 3.26 -19.19
C LEU A 99 -13.68 3.43 -20.20
N THR A 100 -14.93 3.45 -19.73
CA THR A 100 -16.11 3.54 -20.62
C THR A 100 -16.21 4.93 -21.26
N GLN A 101 -15.84 5.99 -20.53
CA GLN A 101 -15.89 7.35 -21.05
C GLN A 101 -14.73 7.66 -22.00
N ASN A 102 -13.51 7.21 -21.68
CA ASN A 102 -12.33 7.45 -22.48
C ASN A 102 -11.29 6.33 -22.28
N PRO A 103 -11.30 5.28 -23.11
CA PRO A 103 -10.39 4.14 -22.97
C PRO A 103 -8.91 4.52 -23.09
N GLU A 104 -8.59 5.49 -23.94
CA GLU A 104 -7.20 5.95 -24.12
C GLU A 104 -6.69 6.66 -22.87
N LEU A 105 -7.51 7.55 -22.28
CA LEU A 105 -7.15 8.25 -21.05
C LEU A 105 -7.10 7.28 -19.86
N SER A 106 -7.97 6.29 -19.80
CA SER A 106 -7.95 5.23 -18.79
C SER A 106 -6.66 4.40 -18.86
N LYS A 107 -6.25 3.99 -20.06
CA LYS A 107 -5.00 3.26 -20.25
C LYS A 107 -3.78 4.12 -19.90
N LEU A 108 -3.83 5.41 -20.23
CA LEU A 108 -2.78 6.35 -19.87
C LEU A 108 -2.69 6.55 -18.35
N TYR A 109 -3.84 6.62 -17.66
CA TYR A 109 -3.90 6.67 -16.20
C TYR A 109 -3.21 5.45 -15.60
N GLU A 110 -3.61 4.24 -16.01
CA GLU A 110 -3.00 2.98 -15.56
C GLU A 110 -1.49 2.93 -15.83
N ASN A 111 -1.06 3.34 -17.03
CA ASN A 111 0.36 3.36 -17.37
C ASN A 111 1.17 4.32 -16.49
N VAL A 112 0.60 5.49 -16.16
CA VAL A 112 1.25 6.44 -15.25
C VAL A 112 1.32 5.87 -13.84
N THR A 113 0.21 5.37 -13.30
CA THR A 113 0.15 4.91 -11.90
C THR A 113 0.97 3.65 -11.66
N LEU A 114 1.16 2.81 -12.68
CA LEU A 114 2.05 1.64 -12.62
C LEU A 114 3.50 1.94 -13.03
N GLY A 115 3.88 3.21 -13.15
CA GLY A 115 5.26 3.61 -13.46
C GLY A 115 5.77 3.21 -14.85
N ARG A 116 4.87 2.87 -15.78
CA ARG A 116 5.24 2.53 -17.16
C ARG A 116 5.64 3.78 -17.98
N GLU A 117 5.26 4.96 -17.49
CA GLU A 117 5.64 6.26 -18.05
C GLU A 117 6.71 6.95 -17.19
N LYS A 118 7.97 6.94 -17.64
CA LYS A 118 9.11 7.50 -16.87
C LYS A 118 9.05 9.02 -16.68
N ASP A 119 8.47 9.75 -17.64
CA ASP A 119 8.28 11.21 -17.55
C ASP A 119 6.78 11.53 -17.45
N SER A 120 6.21 11.19 -16.30
CA SER A 120 4.78 11.34 -16.03
C SER A 120 4.36 12.78 -15.74
N ALA A 121 5.28 13.69 -15.42
CA ALA A 121 4.96 15.06 -15.00
C ALA A 121 4.23 15.87 -16.10
N SER A 122 4.67 15.74 -17.34
CA SER A 122 4.03 16.41 -18.48
C SER A 122 2.66 15.79 -18.79
N ILE A 123 2.54 14.47 -18.64
CA ILE A 123 1.31 13.72 -18.85
C ILE A 123 0.26 14.13 -17.82
N ILE A 124 0.60 14.12 -16.53
CA ILE A 124 -0.30 14.47 -15.43
C ILE A 124 -0.79 15.92 -15.58
N ARG A 125 0.11 16.87 -15.87
CA ARG A 125 -0.28 18.27 -16.10
C ARG A 125 -1.19 18.45 -17.31
N ASN A 126 -0.80 17.91 -18.46
CA ASN A 126 -1.44 18.25 -19.73
C ASN A 126 -2.69 17.41 -20.02
N ARG A 127 -2.71 16.14 -19.59
CA ARG A 127 -3.79 15.20 -19.90
C ARG A 127 -4.81 15.10 -18.78
N PHE A 128 -4.38 15.21 -17.53
CA PHE A 128 -5.25 15.09 -16.36
C PHE A 128 -5.58 16.46 -15.73
N GLY A 129 -4.76 17.48 -16.00
CA GLY A 129 -4.97 18.83 -15.47
C GLY A 129 -4.65 18.95 -13.98
N ALA A 130 -3.79 18.07 -13.46
CA ALA A 130 -3.40 18.04 -12.06
C ALA A 130 -1.97 18.56 -11.87
N ARG A 131 -1.73 19.23 -10.74
CA ARG A 131 -0.39 19.69 -10.31
C ARG A 131 0.09 19.01 -9.03
N TYR A 132 -0.82 18.33 -8.35
CA TYR A 132 -0.56 17.59 -7.13
C TYR A 132 -0.94 16.14 -7.36
N VAL A 133 -0.13 15.24 -6.81
CA VAL A 133 -0.34 13.80 -6.83
C VAL A 133 -0.53 13.35 -5.39
N PHE A 134 -1.49 12.47 -5.18
CA PHE A 134 -1.59 11.65 -4.00
C PHE A 134 -1.26 10.21 -4.41
N THR A 135 -0.31 9.59 -3.73
CA THR A 135 -0.02 8.16 -3.89
C THR A 135 -0.10 7.49 -2.53
N ASP A 136 -0.74 6.34 -2.45
CA ASP A 136 -0.43 5.42 -1.36
C ASP A 136 1.03 4.96 -1.50
N ASN A 137 1.55 4.34 -0.45
CA ASN A 137 2.90 3.77 -0.43
C ASN A 137 2.84 2.24 -0.60
N GLU A 138 1.85 1.71 -1.34
CA GLU A 138 1.81 0.30 -1.71
C GLU A 138 2.78 -0.01 -2.86
N SER A 139 3.33 -1.23 -2.84
CA SER A 139 4.40 -1.63 -3.77
C SER A 139 3.99 -1.64 -5.25
N VAL A 140 2.68 -1.63 -5.55
CA VAL A 140 2.17 -1.51 -6.92
C VAL A 140 2.49 -0.14 -7.54
N HIS A 141 2.73 0.88 -6.70
CA HIS A 141 3.02 2.25 -7.11
C HIS A 141 4.50 2.66 -6.93
N ASP A 142 5.36 1.75 -6.47
CA ASP A 142 6.80 1.97 -6.31
C ASP A 142 7.46 2.50 -7.59
N ASP A 143 7.21 1.85 -8.73
CA ASP A 143 7.78 2.28 -10.01
C ASP A 143 7.32 3.69 -10.39
N PHE A 144 6.07 4.05 -10.10
CA PHE A 144 5.61 5.42 -10.32
C PHE A 144 6.36 6.40 -9.42
N TYR A 145 6.45 6.10 -8.12
CA TYR A 145 7.11 6.95 -7.14
C TYR A 145 8.58 7.19 -7.51
N TYR A 146 9.37 6.13 -7.75
CA TYR A 146 10.79 6.26 -8.08
C TYR A 146 11.01 7.03 -9.39
N ASN A 147 10.24 6.72 -10.44
CA ASN A 147 10.32 7.48 -11.69
C ASN A 147 9.97 8.96 -11.47
N ALA A 148 8.98 9.27 -10.62
CA ALA A 148 8.61 10.64 -10.30
C ALA A 148 9.75 11.38 -9.59
N ILE A 149 10.37 10.78 -8.58
CA ILE A 149 11.48 11.37 -7.84
C ILE A 149 12.72 11.56 -8.74
N ASP A 150 13.12 10.51 -9.46
CA ASP A 150 14.29 10.51 -10.36
C ASP A 150 14.14 11.48 -11.53
N SER A 151 12.90 11.77 -11.94
CA SER A 151 12.64 12.72 -13.03
C SER A 151 13.12 14.13 -12.68
N GLY A 152 13.18 14.50 -11.39
CA GLY A 152 13.44 15.87 -10.95
C GLY A 152 12.28 16.84 -11.17
N TRP A 153 11.15 16.37 -11.71
CA TRP A 153 9.94 17.18 -11.91
C TRP A 153 9.01 17.20 -10.70
N PHE A 154 9.19 16.27 -9.77
CA PHE A 154 8.35 16.17 -8.59
C PHE A 154 9.09 16.65 -7.35
N GLU A 155 8.32 17.09 -6.38
CA GLU A 155 8.77 17.45 -5.04
C GLU A 155 7.85 16.75 -4.05
N VAL A 156 8.43 16.01 -3.11
CA VAL A 156 7.69 15.49 -1.97
C VAL A 156 7.33 16.66 -1.07
N VAL A 157 6.03 16.92 -0.94
CA VAL A 157 5.52 18.04 -0.12
C VAL A 157 4.87 17.56 1.18
N TYR A 158 4.57 16.27 1.27
CA TYR A 158 4.14 15.59 2.49
C TYR A 158 4.43 14.09 2.41
N GLU A 159 4.89 13.52 3.52
CA GLU A 159 4.98 12.07 3.75
C GLU A 159 4.25 11.73 5.05
N ASP A 160 3.45 10.66 5.03
CA ASP A 160 2.74 10.21 6.22
C ASP A 160 3.69 9.56 7.22
N LYS A 161 3.47 9.80 8.51
CA LYS A 161 4.29 9.25 9.60
C LYS A 161 4.22 7.74 9.69
N ASN A 162 3.11 7.17 9.24
CA ASN A 162 2.89 5.72 9.23
C ASN A 162 3.18 5.09 7.86
N ASP A 163 3.83 5.85 6.97
CA ASP A 163 4.23 5.38 5.64
C ASP A 163 3.06 4.83 4.83
N LYS A 164 1.91 5.53 4.89
CA LYS A 164 0.69 5.15 4.20
C LYS A 164 0.47 5.90 2.90
N CYS A 165 0.93 7.13 2.82
CA CYS A 165 0.78 7.93 1.62
C CYS A 165 1.84 9.02 1.53
N THR A 166 2.00 9.50 0.31
CA THR A 166 2.88 10.60 -0.04
C THR A 166 2.14 11.58 -0.94
N VAL A 167 2.32 12.88 -0.70
CA VAL A 167 1.81 13.93 -1.59
C VAL A 167 2.98 14.54 -2.34
N LEU A 168 2.88 14.52 -3.67
CA LEU A 168 3.88 15.10 -4.56
C LEU A 168 3.31 16.36 -5.23
N ARG A 169 4.17 17.35 -5.42
CA ARG A 169 3.90 18.54 -6.23
C ARG A 169 4.73 18.50 -7.51
N ILE A 170 4.09 18.76 -8.65
CA ILE A 170 4.80 18.92 -9.92
C ILE A 170 5.37 20.33 -10.00
N ARG A 171 6.71 20.41 -10.10
CA ARG A 171 7.48 21.66 -10.19
C ARG A 171 7.22 22.36 -11.52
N ASP A 172 7.35 23.69 -11.50
CA ASP A 172 7.32 24.50 -12.72
C ASP A 172 8.58 24.28 -13.57
N GLU A 173 9.72 24.09 -12.90
CA GLU A 173 11.03 23.84 -13.50
C GLU A 173 11.65 22.54 -12.96
N ARG A 174 12.43 21.84 -13.80
CA ARG A 174 13.09 20.59 -13.43
C ARG A 174 14.20 20.90 -12.42
N GLY A 175 14.13 20.25 -11.25
CA GLY A 175 15.17 20.32 -10.22
C GLY A 175 16.13 19.14 -10.28
N GLU A 176 17.14 19.18 -9.41
CA GLU A 176 17.94 17.99 -9.11
C GLU A 176 17.11 17.00 -8.27
N PRO A 177 17.18 15.69 -8.57
CA PRO A 177 16.61 14.66 -7.70
C PRO A 177 17.20 14.75 -6.29
N PRO A 178 16.49 14.29 -5.24
CA PRO A 178 17.08 14.12 -3.93
C PRO A 178 18.35 13.26 -4.04
N SER A 179 19.44 13.68 -3.40
CA SER A 179 20.64 12.85 -3.31
C SER A 179 20.31 11.57 -2.56
N THR A 180 20.51 10.41 -3.19
CA THR A 180 20.51 9.12 -2.52
C THR A 180 21.72 9.09 -1.59
N ASP A 181 21.52 9.44 -0.32
CA ASP A 181 22.51 9.15 0.72
C ASP A 181 22.43 7.64 0.98
N ASP A 182 23.02 6.87 0.07
CA ASP A 182 23.28 5.45 0.29
C ASP A 182 24.23 5.40 1.48
N GLY A 183 23.68 5.13 2.66
CA GLY A 183 24.42 4.84 3.88
C GLY A 183 25.28 3.60 3.67
N ASN A 184 26.42 3.78 3.02
CA ASN A 184 27.45 2.79 2.82
C ASN A 184 28.28 2.76 4.10
N ASP A 185 27.83 1.97 5.09
CA ASP A 185 28.68 1.45 6.17
C ASP A 185 29.69 0.45 5.56
N ASP A 186 30.59 0.94 4.72
CA ASP A 186 31.84 0.25 4.39
C ASP A 186 32.78 0.44 5.59
N ASN A 187 32.58 -0.38 6.61
CA ASN A 187 33.60 -0.61 7.62
C ASN A 187 34.81 -1.26 6.93
N ASN A 188 35.86 -0.45 6.80
CA ASN A 188 37.25 -0.81 6.57
C ASN A 188 37.57 -2.25 7.02
N ASP A 189 37.89 -3.13 6.05
CA ASP A 189 38.81 -4.22 6.32
C ASP A 189 40.19 -3.81 5.80
N ASP A 190 41.14 -3.82 6.73
CA ASP A 190 42.45 -3.23 6.63
C ASP A 190 43.27 -3.83 5.48
N THR A 191 43.77 -2.94 4.63
CA THR A 191 44.89 -3.21 3.73
C THR A 191 46.13 -3.63 4.52
N ASN A 192 46.64 -4.83 4.28
CA ASN A 192 48.03 -5.18 4.55
C ASN A 192 48.64 -5.85 3.32
N ALA A 193 49.22 -5.04 2.42
CA ALA A 193 50.10 -5.49 1.36
C ALA A 193 51.52 -4.98 1.68
N PRO A 194 52.57 -5.83 1.62
CA PRO A 194 53.94 -5.40 1.90
C PRO A 194 54.47 -4.50 0.78
N THR A 195 55.16 -3.43 1.18
CA THR A 195 55.95 -2.56 0.32
C THR A 195 57.19 -3.30 -0.19
N ASP A 196 57.28 -3.52 -1.51
CA ASP A 196 58.55 -3.81 -2.17
C ASP A 196 59.21 -2.47 -2.54
N ASP A 197 60.40 -2.28 -1.97
CA ASP A 197 61.31 -1.16 -2.10
C ASP A 197 62.18 -1.41 -3.35
N ASP A 198 61.94 -0.68 -4.44
CA ASP A 198 62.81 -0.66 -5.63
C ASP A 198 63.51 0.70 -5.72
N THR A 199 64.57 0.85 -4.93
CA THR A 199 65.58 1.89 -5.12
C THR A 199 66.48 1.49 -6.28
N GLY A 200 66.39 2.22 -7.38
CA GLY A 200 67.37 2.16 -8.46
C GLY A 200 68.74 2.65 -8.00
N ASP A 201 69.77 1.90 -8.36
CA ASP A 201 71.12 2.42 -8.58
C ASP A 201 71.84 1.58 -9.65
N GLN A 202 72.50 2.30 -10.58
CA GLN A 202 73.41 1.90 -11.68
C GLN A 202 72.85 1.48 -13.05
#